data_AF-A0A3D5R957-F1
#
_entry.id   AF-A0A3D5R957-F1
#
_cell.length_a   1.000
_cell.length_b   1.000
_cell.length_c   1.000
_cell.angle_alpha   90.00
_cell.angle_beta   90.00
_cell.angle_gamma   90.00
#
_symmetry.space_group_name_H-M   'P 1'
#
loop_
_entity.id
_entity.type
_entity.pdbx_description
1 polymer ?
#
loop_
_entity_poly.entity_id
_entity_poly.type
_entity_poly.pdbx_seq_one_letter_code
_entity_poly.pdbx_strand_id
1 'polypeptide(L)'
;MNEKMKKGLEELIEIEKYLNEKNLNNKNIICDLSTTSSLNYYSGLMIKTFYENSNKEIIKGGRYDINWDGYGEVIPAIGFSV
;
A
#
# COMPACT_ATOMS: atom_id res chain seq x y z
N MET A 1 0.37 -20.76 2.04
CA MET A 1 0.35 -19.30 2.29
C MET A 1 0.62 -19.08 3.77
N ASN A 2 1.61 -18.26 4.14
CA ASN A 2 1.94 -18.02 5.54
C ASN A 2 1.02 -16.96 6.17
N GLU A 3 1.08 -16.79 7.50
CA GLU A 3 0.21 -15.84 8.21
C GLU A 3 0.39 -14.39 7.75
N LYS A 4 1.63 -13.98 7.42
CA LYS A 4 1.90 -12.64 6.88
C LYS A 4 1.18 -12.40 5.55
N MET A 5 1.19 -13.40 4.66
CA MET A 5 0.50 -13.35 3.36
C MET A 5 -1.03 -13.32 3.54
N LYS A 6 -1.57 -14.11 4.47
CA LYS A 6 -3.02 -14.09 4.78
C LYS A 6 -3.47 -12.72 5.27
N LYS A 7 -2.74 -12.16 6.25
CA LYS A 7 -3.02 -10.82 6.77
C LYS A 7 -2.97 -9.76 5.67
N GLY A 8 -1.95 -9.80 4.81
CA GLY A 8 -1.85 -8.87 3.68
C GLY A 8 -3.02 -8.98 2.70
N LEU A 9 -3.50 -10.20 2.43
CA LEU A 9 -4.67 -10.42 1.58
C LEU A 9 -5.96 -9.91 2.23
N GLU A 10 -6.13 -10.14 3.53
CA GLU A 10 -7.27 -9.62 4.31
C GLU A 10 -7.31 -8.09 4.29
N GLU A 11 -6.16 -7.42 4.49
CA GLU A 11 -6.04 -5.96 4.38
C GLU A 11 -6.44 -5.45 2.99
N LEU A 12 -6.03 -6.14 1.92
CA LEU A 12 -6.41 -5.76 0.54
C LEU A 12 -7.90 -5.95 0.27
N ILE A 13 -8.51 -7.03 0.79
CA ILE A 13 -9.95 -7.28 0.68
C ILE A 13 -10.75 -6.18 1.43
N GLU A 14 -10.27 -5.76 2.60
CA GLU A 14 -10.89 -4.67 3.36
C GLU A 14 -10.84 -3.33 2.59
N ILE A 15 -9.70 -3.04 1.95
CA ILE A 15 -9.56 -1.85 1.08
C ILE A 15 -10.51 -1.94 -0.12
N GLU A 16 -10.59 -3.08 -0.80
CA GLU A 16 -11.50 -3.28 -1.93
C GLU A 16 -12.97 -3.05 -1.51
N LYS A 17 -13.36 -3.62 -0.37
CA LYS A 17 -14.69 -3.41 0.20
C LYS A 17 -14.96 -1.92 0.47
N TYR A 18 -14.01 -1.22 1.10
CA TYR A 18 -14.13 0.22 1.33
C TYR A 18 -14.28 1.02 0.03
N LEU A 19 -13.48 0.71 -0.99
CA LEU A 19 -13.57 1.37 -2.30
C LEU A 19 -14.93 1.13 -2.98
N ASN A 20 -15.47 -0.09 -2.88
CA ASN A 20 -16.80 -0.42 -3.37
C ASN A 20 -17.90 0.36 -2.63
N GLU A 21 -17.86 0.38 -1.30
CA GLU A 21 -18.82 1.12 -0.47
C GLU A 21 -18.82 2.63 -0.75
N LYS A 22 -17.67 3.18 -1.15
CA LYS A 22 -17.53 4.59 -1.53
C LYS A 22 -17.79 4.88 -3.00
N ASN A 23 -18.13 3.87 -3.81
CA ASN A 23 -18.23 3.96 -5.28
C ASN A 23 -16.95 4.51 -5.94
N LEU A 24 -15.79 4.23 -5.33
CA LEU A 24 -14.48 4.60 -5.83
C LEU A 24 -13.80 3.47 -6.61
N ASN A 25 -14.26 2.22 -6.43
CA ASN A 25 -13.70 1.09 -7.17
C ASN A 25 -14.07 1.18 -8.65
N ASN A 26 -13.10 1.51 -9.48
CA ASN A 26 -13.27 1.70 -10.91
C ASN A 26 -12.00 1.28 -11.66
N LYS A 27 -12.02 1.33 -13.00
CA LYS A 27 -10.93 0.87 -13.87
C LYS A 27 -9.56 1.54 -13.62
N ASN A 28 -9.53 2.68 -12.93
CA ASN A 28 -8.28 3.40 -12.60
C ASN A 28 -7.60 2.86 -11.32
N ILE A 29 -8.23 1.92 -10.61
CA ILE A 29 -7.65 1.27 -9.44
C ILE A 29 -7.37 -0.19 -9.80
N ILE A 30 -6.11 -0.59 -9.67
CA ILE A 30 -5.65 -1.94 -9.97
C ILE A 30 -4.90 -2.47 -8.75
N CYS A 31 -5.28 -3.66 -8.29
CA CYS A 31 -4.53 -4.40 -7.29
C CYS A 31 -3.48 -5.25 -7.99
N ASP A 32 -2.21 -4.84 -7.89
CA ASP A 32 -1.07 -5.56 -8.49
C ASP A 32 -0.16 -6.15 -7.41
N LEU A 33 -0.33 -7.46 -7.16
CA LEU A 33 0.46 -8.22 -6.19
C LEU A 33 1.94 -8.42 -6.61
N SER A 34 2.30 -8.07 -7.84
CA SER A 34 3.70 -8.07 -8.30
C SER A 34 4.45 -6.80 -7.89
N THR A 35 3.73 -5.79 -7.38
CA THR A 35 4.35 -4.55 -6.88
C THR A 35 5.26 -4.87 -5.70
N THR A 36 6.55 -4.64 -5.90
CA THR A 36 7.58 -4.70 -4.87
C THR A 36 8.36 -3.39 -4.86
N SER A 37 9.00 -3.09 -3.73
CA SER A 37 9.89 -1.94 -3.60
C SER A 37 11.33 -2.43 -3.42
N SER A 38 12.28 -1.70 -4.01
CA SER A 38 13.70 -1.84 -3.65
C SER A 38 14.00 -1.28 -2.26
N LEU A 39 13.05 -0.55 -1.66
CA LEU A 39 13.15 0.05 -0.34
C LEU A 39 12.52 -0.88 0.69
N ASN A 40 13.32 -1.35 1.66
CA ASN A 40 12.91 -2.30 2.69
C ASN A 40 12.13 -1.66 3.86
N TYR A 41 11.56 -0.46 3.69
CA TYR A 41 10.86 0.23 4.77
C TYR A 41 9.33 0.08 4.75
N TYR A 42 8.73 -0.45 3.67
CA TYR A 42 7.29 -0.64 3.62
C TYR A 42 6.87 -1.82 4.52
N SER A 43 5.92 -1.56 5.42
CA SER A 43 5.37 -2.56 6.34
C SER A 43 4.01 -3.12 5.90
N GLY A 44 3.37 -2.52 4.89
CA GLY A 44 2.04 -2.91 4.40
C GLY A 44 1.73 -2.38 2.99
N LEU A 45 0.54 -1.79 2.80
CA LEU A 45 0.05 -1.26 1.53
C LEU A 45 1.11 -0.40 0.81
N MET A 46 1.28 -0.64 -0.49
CA MET A 46 2.03 0.22 -1.41
C MET A 46 1.09 0.84 -2.42
N ILE A 47 1.35 2.10 -2.78
CA ILE A 47 0.57 2.87 -3.76
C ILE A 47 1.53 3.40 -4.81
N LYS A 48 1.20 3.16 -6.08
CA LYS A 48 1.83 3.78 -7.24
C LYS A 48 0.74 4.32 -8.15
N THR A 49 0.93 5.53 -8.66
CA THR A 49 0.02 6.13 -9.64
C THR A 49 0.79 6.52 -10.88
N PHE A 50 0.19 6.24 -12.02
CA PHE A 50 0.73 6.54 -13.34
C PHE A 50 -0.20 7.54 -14.02
N TYR A 51 0.38 8.49 -14.72
CA TYR A 51 -0.37 9.31 -15.66
C TYR A 51 -0.61 8.50 -16.95
N GLU A 52 -1.73 8.75 -17.61
CA GLU A 52 -2.05 8.08 -18.87
C GLU A 52 -0.91 8.31 -19.89
N ASN A 53 -0.45 7.24 -20.54
CA ASN A 53 0.69 7.24 -21.47
C ASN A 53 2.06 7.56 -20.84
N SER A 54 2.20 7.59 -19.52
CA SER A 54 3.49 7.66 -18.82
C SER A 54 3.92 6.28 -18.34
N ASN A 55 5.17 5.91 -18.65
CA ASN A 55 5.82 4.74 -18.05
C ASN A 55 6.48 5.05 -16.69
N LYS A 56 6.40 6.30 -16.23
CA LYS A 56 6.94 6.76 -14.96
C LYS A 56 5.81 7.01 -13.96
N GLU A 57 6.01 6.47 -12.76
CA GLU A 57 5.17 6.75 -11.59
C GLU A 57 5.25 8.24 -11.21
N ILE A 58 4.10 8.88 -11.04
CA ILE A 58 3.95 10.29 -10.64
C ILE A 58 3.54 10.43 -9.18
N ILE A 59 3.08 9.35 -8.54
CA ILE A 59 2.85 9.28 -7.11
C ILE A 59 3.39 7.94 -6.64
N LYS A 60 4.12 7.95 -5.52
CA LYS A 60 4.57 6.74 -4.83
C LYS A 60 4.44 6.90 -3.33
N GLY A 61 4.00 5.85 -2.66
CA GLY A 61 3.82 5.86 -1.22
C GLY A 61 3.37 4.51 -0.68
N GLY A 62 2.99 4.51 0.59
CA GLY A 62 2.55 3.30 1.27
C GLY A 62 2.68 3.41 2.78
N ARG A 63 2.37 2.31 3.47
CA ARG A 63 2.49 2.16 4.92
C ARG A 63 3.93 1.82 5.30
N TYR A 64 4.50 2.55 6.26
CA TYR A 64 5.87 2.41 6.76
C TYR A 64 5.88 2.54 8.29
N ASP A 65 5.39 1.53 8.98
CA ASP A 65 5.36 1.57 10.44
C ASP A 65 6.79 1.71 11.00
N ILE A 66 6.98 2.66 11.91
CA ILE A 66 8.29 3.04 12.44
C ILE A 66 8.53 2.26 13.73
N ASN A 67 9.59 1.46 13.73
CA ASN A 67 10.12 0.86 14.94
C ASN A 67 11.17 1.82 15.51
N TRP A 68 10.79 2.57 16.54
CA TRP A 68 11.75 3.45 17.22
C TRP A 68 12.30 2.74 18.44
N ASP A 69 13.56 2.29 18.35
CA ASP A 69 14.24 1.49 19.39
C ASP A 69 14.23 2.15 20.77
N GLY A 70 14.03 3.47 20.86
CA GLY A 70 13.98 4.23 22.12
C GLY A 70 12.65 4.17 22.88
N TYR A 71 11.55 3.69 22.28
CA TYR A 71 10.21 3.75 22.90
C TYR A 71 9.52 2.38 23.04
N GLY A 72 10.06 1.31 22.46
CA GLY A 72 9.48 -0.03 22.56
C GLY A 72 8.11 -0.19 21.86
N GLU A 73 7.63 0.86 21.19
CA GLU A 73 6.35 0.89 20.50
C GLU A 73 6.53 1.06 18.99
N VAL A 74 5.65 0.37 18.24
CA VAL A 74 5.54 0.53 16.78
C VAL A 74 4.63 1.71 16.51
N ILE A 75 5.15 2.74 15.84
CA ILE A 75 4.37 3.91 15.45
C ILE A 75 3.79 3.64 14.05
N PRO A 76 2.46 3.52 13.90
CA PRO A 76 1.87 3.32 12.58
C PRO A 76 2.03 4.57 11.73
N ALA A 77 2.50 4.41 10.49
CA ALA A 77 2.71 5.54 9.58
C ALA A 77 2.38 5.18 8.14
N ILE A 78 1.81 6.15 7.41
CA ILE A 78 1.47 6.04 6.00
C ILE A 78 1.66 7.41 5.34
N GLY A 79 2.09 7.40 4.08
CA GLY A 79 2.37 8.64 3.35
C GLY A 79 2.68 8.37 1.89
N PHE A 80 2.71 9.45 1.10
CA PHE A 80 3.05 9.41 -0.31
C PHE A 80 3.77 10.70 -0.72
N SER A 81 4.43 10.63 -1.87
CA SER A 81 5.10 11.75 -2.54
C SER A 81 4.53 11.90 -3.95
N VAL A 82 4.53 13.14 -4.46
CA VAL A 82 4.08 13.55 -5.80
C VAL A 82 5.29 14.09 -6.56
#